data_AF-A0A9R0XRU8-F1
#
_entry.id   AF-A0A9R0XRU8-F1
#
_cell.length_a   1.000
_cell.length_b   1.000
_cell.length_c   1.000
_cell.angle_alpha   90.00
_cell.angle_beta   90.00
_cell.angle_gamma   90.00
#
_symmetry.space_group_name_H-M   'P 1'
#
loop_
_entity.id
_entity.type
_entity.pdbx_description
1 polymer ?
#
loop_
_entity_poly.entity_id
_entity_poly.type
_entity_poly.pdbx_seq_one_letter_code
_entity_poly.pdbx_strand_id
1 'polypeptide(L)'
;MAKLCSSIPRMVTTDLECVQRMVALTESLGVPRGSGMFRHALSAVAFRDKKQIAAKVDHLKKTLGWSDAEVSTALPKALFLLAKSNESLQHSSEFLMSEVGLEPAYIAHRPVILCYSLEGRMRPRYYVVKFLKENGLLKHDPSYYTVFKETEKYFVGKFIYPHKEAAPHLAEDYAAACGGEVPARFRFT
;
A
#
# COMPACT_ATOMS: atom_id res chain seq x y z
N MET A 1 4.76 -22.46 -15.05
CA MET A 1 5.06 -23.25 -13.83
C MET A 1 6.34 -22.77 -13.14
N ALA A 2 7.52 -22.75 -13.80
CA ALA A 2 8.79 -22.39 -13.16
C ALA A 2 8.83 -21.04 -12.39
N LYS A 3 8.29 -19.95 -12.96
CA LYS A 3 8.22 -18.62 -12.29
C LYS A 3 7.24 -18.53 -11.11
N LEU A 4 6.30 -19.47 -11.01
CA LEU A 4 5.31 -19.52 -9.92
C LEU A 4 5.89 -20.26 -8.70
N CYS A 5 6.66 -21.33 -8.97
CA CYS A 5 7.38 -22.09 -7.96
C CYS A 5 8.49 -21.29 -7.25
N SER A 6 9.12 -20.32 -7.93
CA SER A 6 10.13 -19.44 -7.32
C SER A 6 9.56 -18.43 -6.32
N SER A 7 8.29 -18.05 -6.47
CA SER A 7 7.63 -17.06 -5.57
C SER A 7 6.91 -17.71 -4.39
N ILE A 8 6.60 -19.01 -4.49
CA ILE A 8 5.94 -19.79 -3.44
C ILE A 8 6.67 -21.13 -3.33
N PRO A 9 7.77 -21.22 -2.55
CA PRO A 9 8.58 -22.44 -2.48
C PRO A 9 7.77 -23.68 -2.09
N ARG A 10 6.74 -23.50 -1.26
CA ARG A 10 5.81 -24.58 -0.85
C ARG A 10 4.93 -25.10 -2.00
N MET A 11 4.75 -24.38 -3.10
CA MET A 11 3.98 -24.88 -4.25
C MET A 11 4.64 -26.09 -4.93
N VAL A 12 5.96 -26.25 -4.81
CA VAL A 12 6.71 -27.36 -5.41
C VAL A 12 6.35 -28.71 -4.75
N THR A 13 5.92 -28.67 -3.49
CA THR A 13 5.54 -29.85 -2.69
C THR A 13 4.03 -29.98 -2.51
N THR A 14 3.24 -29.16 -3.19
CA THR A 14 1.79 -29.07 -3.00
C THR A 14 1.06 -29.94 -4.02
N ASP A 15 0.14 -30.79 -3.55
CA ASP A 15 -0.68 -31.64 -4.42
C ASP A 15 -1.62 -30.84 -5.34
N LEU A 16 -1.96 -31.41 -6.50
CA LEU A 16 -2.74 -30.80 -7.58
C LEU A 16 -4.10 -30.29 -7.10
N GLU A 17 -4.76 -31.00 -6.19
CA GLU A 17 -6.05 -30.59 -5.63
C GLU A 17 -5.96 -29.28 -4.84
N CYS A 18 -4.85 -29.06 -4.13
CA CYS A 18 -4.61 -27.81 -3.41
C CYS A 18 -4.40 -26.64 -4.39
N VAL A 19 -3.65 -26.87 -5.48
CA VAL A 19 -3.48 -25.86 -6.54
C VAL A 19 -4.82 -25.50 -7.20
N GLN A 20 -5.66 -26.48 -7.50
CA GLN A 20 -6.99 -26.25 -8.06
C GLN A 20 -7.89 -25.45 -7.10
N ARG A 21 -7.85 -25.74 -5.78
CA ARG A 21 -8.57 -24.97 -4.78
C ARG A 21 -8.11 -23.52 -4.71
N MET A 22 -6.80 -23.26 -4.74
CA MET A 22 -6.26 -21.90 -4.75
C MET A 22 -6.68 -21.12 -6.01
N VAL A 23 -6.68 -21.78 -7.16
CA VAL A 23 -7.15 -21.20 -8.43
C VAL A 23 -8.63 -20.84 -8.35
N ALA A 24 -9.50 -21.77 -7.95
CA ALA A 24 -10.93 -21.53 -7.84
C ALA A 24 -11.25 -20.41 -6.83
N LEU A 25 -10.53 -20.36 -5.72
CA LEU A 25 -10.65 -19.31 -4.71
C LEU A 25 -10.23 -17.94 -5.28
N THR A 26 -9.13 -17.89 -6.01
CA THR A 26 -8.68 -16.64 -6.67
C THR A 26 -9.70 -16.12 -7.67
N GLU A 27 -10.31 -17.01 -8.46
CA GLU A 27 -11.39 -16.64 -9.39
C GLU A 27 -12.63 -16.14 -8.65
N SER A 28 -13.01 -16.79 -7.54
CA SER A 28 -14.16 -16.36 -6.72
C SER A 28 -13.94 -14.98 -6.07
N LEU A 29 -12.69 -14.55 -5.91
CA LEU A 29 -12.32 -13.22 -5.43
C LEU A 29 -12.21 -12.18 -6.56
N GLY A 30 -12.66 -12.53 -7.77
CA GLY A 30 -12.78 -11.61 -8.90
C GLY A 30 -11.52 -11.41 -9.72
N VAL A 31 -10.51 -12.29 -9.61
CA VAL A 31 -9.27 -12.19 -10.42
C VAL A 31 -9.25 -13.24 -11.54
N PRO A 32 -9.35 -12.84 -12.82
CA PRO A 32 -9.32 -13.76 -13.95
C PRO A 32 -7.95 -14.43 -14.14
N ARG A 33 -7.91 -15.69 -14.61
CA ARG A 33 -6.66 -16.44 -14.89
C ARG A 33 -5.70 -15.74 -15.85
N GLY A 34 -6.25 -15.01 -16.82
CA GLY A 34 -5.46 -14.24 -17.80
C GLY A 34 -4.87 -12.95 -17.26
N SER A 35 -5.19 -12.56 -16.02
CA SER A 35 -4.69 -11.32 -15.42
C SER A 35 -3.21 -11.44 -15.04
N GLY A 36 -2.43 -10.39 -15.32
CA GLY A 36 -1.05 -10.27 -14.83
C GLY A 36 -0.94 -10.28 -13.29
N MET A 37 -2.05 -10.03 -12.59
CA MET A 37 -2.14 -10.13 -11.13
C MET A 37 -2.36 -11.56 -10.62
N PHE A 38 -2.73 -12.50 -11.48
CA PHE A 38 -3.19 -13.83 -11.05
C PHE A 38 -2.14 -14.58 -10.21
N ARG A 39 -0.85 -14.47 -10.55
CA ARG A 39 0.23 -15.09 -9.73
C ARG A 39 0.33 -14.52 -8.32
N HIS A 40 0.15 -13.21 -8.19
CA HIS A 40 0.24 -12.50 -6.91
C HIS A 40 -0.98 -12.79 -6.06
N ALA A 41 -2.13 -12.81 -6.71
CA ALA A 41 -3.40 -13.24 -6.16
C ALA A 41 -3.32 -14.66 -5.59
N LEU A 42 -2.80 -15.61 -6.40
CA LEU A 42 -2.59 -17.00 -5.99
C LEU A 42 -1.66 -17.09 -4.78
N SER A 43 -0.57 -16.32 -4.77
CA SER A 43 0.34 -16.27 -3.62
C SER A 43 -0.31 -15.72 -2.35
N ALA A 44 -1.23 -14.76 -2.47
CA ALA A 44 -1.87 -14.15 -1.33
C ALA A 44 -2.89 -15.08 -0.66
N VAL A 45 -3.57 -15.92 -1.47
CA VAL A 45 -4.53 -16.92 -0.98
C VAL A 45 -3.88 -18.27 -0.69
N ALA A 46 -2.60 -18.44 -1.01
CA ALA A 46 -1.90 -19.70 -0.84
C ALA A 46 -1.96 -20.16 0.61
N PHE A 47 -2.32 -21.43 0.79
CA PHE A 47 -2.42 -22.09 2.10
C PHE A 47 -3.40 -21.39 3.06
N ARG A 48 -4.40 -20.68 2.54
CA ARG A 48 -5.49 -20.10 3.33
C ARG A 48 -6.81 -20.82 3.05
N ASP A 49 -7.59 -21.03 4.10
CA ASP A 49 -8.96 -21.51 3.95
C ASP A 49 -9.95 -20.32 3.79
N LYS A 50 -11.19 -20.65 3.41
CA LYS A 50 -12.25 -19.65 3.21
C LYS A 50 -12.56 -18.85 4.48
N LYS A 51 -12.47 -19.48 5.66
CA LYS A 51 -12.77 -18.82 6.96
C LYS A 51 -11.69 -17.81 7.30
N GLN A 52 -10.42 -18.13 7.06
CA GLN A 52 -9.30 -17.22 7.24
C GLN A 52 -9.40 -16.00 6.31
N ILE A 53 -9.81 -16.21 5.06
CA ILE A 53 -10.02 -15.11 4.11
C ILE A 53 -11.20 -14.24 4.53
N ALA A 54 -12.34 -14.84 4.88
CA ALA A 54 -13.52 -14.11 5.36
C ALA A 54 -13.18 -13.26 6.60
N ALA A 55 -12.52 -13.85 7.60
CA ALA A 55 -12.09 -13.12 8.79
C ALA A 55 -11.13 -11.96 8.47
N LYS A 56 -10.25 -12.15 7.47
CA LYS A 56 -9.33 -11.10 7.02
C LYS A 56 -10.05 -9.97 6.27
N VAL A 57 -11.04 -10.30 5.46
CA VAL A 57 -11.90 -9.32 4.77
C VAL A 57 -12.73 -8.54 5.79
N ASP A 58 -13.32 -9.19 6.79
CA ASP A 58 -14.05 -8.52 7.86
C ASP A 58 -13.16 -7.57 8.66
N HIS A 59 -11.90 -7.97 8.91
CA HIS A 59 -10.92 -7.08 9.53
C HIS A 59 -10.62 -5.86 8.65
N LEU A 60 -10.42 -6.04 7.34
CA LEU A 60 -10.23 -4.93 6.40
C LEU A 60 -11.42 -3.96 6.40
N LYS A 61 -12.66 -4.48 6.40
CA LYS A 61 -13.88 -3.66 6.50
C LYS A 61 -13.86 -2.78 7.74
N LYS A 62 -13.57 -3.37 8.90
CA LYS A 62 -13.53 -2.66 10.18
C LYS A 62 -12.43 -1.60 10.22
N THR A 63 -11.22 -1.97 9.82
CA THR A 63 -10.02 -1.12 9.92
C THR A 63 -10.05 0.05 8.93
N LEU A 64 -10.59 -0.17 7.72
CA LEU A 64 -10.63 0.86 6.67
C LEU A 64 -11.98 1.56 6.55
N GLY A 65 -12.98 1.16 7.35
CA GLY A 65 -14.35 1.66 7.23
C GLY A 65 -15.03 1.27 5.92
N TRP A 66 -14.60 0.20 5.26
CA TRP A 66 -15.13 -0.21 3.96
C TRP A 66 -16.48 -0.93 4.08
N SER A 67 -17.41 -0.50 3.23
CA SER A 67 -18.63 -1.22 2.85
C SER A 67 -18.33 -2.46 1.97
N ASP A 68 -19.32 -3.31 1.78
CA ASP A 68 -19.21 -4.47 0.86
C ASP A 68 -18.92 -4.05 -0.59
N ALA A 69 -19.44 -2.90 -1.03
CA ALA A 69 -19.16 -2.34 -2.35
C ALA A 69 -17.69 -1.91 -2.49
N GLU A 70 -17.14 -1.27 -1.46
CA GLU A 70 -15.73 -0.86 -1.42
C GLU A 70 -14.79 -2.06 -1.38
N VAL A 71 -15.09 -3.07 -0.58
CA VAL A 71 -14.35 -4.34 -0.59
C VAL A 71 -14.38 -4.97 -1.97
N SER A 72 -15.54 -5.04 -2.61
CA SER A 72 -15.69 -5.62 -3.95
C SER A 72 -14.89 -4.85 -5.01
N THR A 73 -14.72 -3.54 -4.81
CA THR A 73 -13.91 -2.68 -5.68
C THR A 73 -12.41 -2.85 -5.43
N ALA A 74 -12.02 -2.99 -4.16
CA ALA A 74 -10.63 -2.95 -3.71
C ALA A 74 -9.94 -4.32 -3.80
N LEU A 75 -10.61 -5.37 -3.31
CA LEU A 75 -9.99 -6.68 -3.09
C LEU A 75 -9.43 -7.30 -4.38
N PRO A 76 -10.11 -7.27 -5.55
CA PRO A 76 -9.54 -7.80 -6.79
C PRO A 76 -8.24 -7.09 -7.21
N LYS A 77 -8.05 -5.82 -6.81
CA LYS A 77 -6.87 -5.00 -7.09
C LYS A 77 -5.79 -5.12 -6.01
N ALA A 78 -6.11 -5.72 -4.87
CA ALA A 78 -5.25 -5.72 -3.69
C ALA A 78 -5.31 -6.99 -2.86
N LEU A 79 -5.29 -8.16 -3.52
CA LEU A 79 -5.24 -9.45 -2.81
C LEU A 79 -4.03 -9.58 -1.87
N PHE A 80 -2.93 -8.86 -2.13
CA PHE A 80 -1.77 -8.80 -1.22
C PHE A 80 -2.15 -8.36 0.22
N LEU A 81 -3.26 -7.62 0.40
CA LEU A 81 -3.76 -7.22 1.72
C LEU A 81 -4.10 -8.43 2.59
N LEU A 82 -4.48 -9.56 1.98
CA LEU A 82 -4.73 -10.80 2.70
C LEU A 82 -3.46 -11.35 3.37
N ALA A 83 -2.29 -10.99 2.85
CA ALA A 83 -1.00 -11.41 3.38
C ALA A 83 -0.39 -10.45 4.41
N LYS A 84 -0.86 -9.19 4.50
CA LYS A 84 -0.35 -8.23 5.50
C LYS A 84 -0.77 -8.63 6.91
N SER A 85 0.03 -8.28 7.93
CA SER A 85 -0.40 -8.41 9.32
C SER A 85 -1.57 -7.46 9.63
N ASN A 86 -2.39 -7.79 10.62
CA ASN A 86 -3.48 -6.92 11.05
C ASN A 86 -2.95 -5.60 11.62
N GLU A 87 -1.91 -5.65 12.43
CA GLU A 87 -1.21 -4.49 12.98
C GLU A 87 -0.68 -3.54 11.89
N SER A 88 -0.03 -4.07 10.85
CA SER A 88 0.47 -3.25 9.74
C SER A 88 -0.66 -2.54 8.99
N LEU A 89 -1.81 -3.21 8.83
CA LEU A 89 -2.98 -2.61 8.19
C LEU A 89 -3.58 -1.50 9.07
N GLN A 90 -3.68 -1.74 10.38
CA GLN A 90 -4.20 -0.80 11.34
C GLN A 90 -3.38 0.50 11.38
N HIS A 91 -2.05 0.40 11.49
CA HIS A 91 -1.22 1.59 11.48
C HIS A 91 -1.23 2.33 10.14
N SER A 92 -1.31 1.58 9.03
CA SER A 92 -1.41 2.19 7.70
C SER A 92 -2.75 2.91 7.50
N SER A 93 -3.85 2.34 7.99
CA SER A 93 -5.18 2.96 7.89
C SER A 93 -5.28 4.20 8.77
N GLU A 94 -4.81 4.14 10.01
CA GLU A 94 -4.76 5.28 10.93
C GLU A 94 -3.98 6.44 10.32
N PHE A 95 -2.80 6.18 9.77
CA PHE A 95 -2.02 7.20 9.09
C PHE A 95 -2.77 7.79 7.89
N LEU A 96 -3.28 6.95 6.97
CA LEU A 96 -3.91 7.43 5.75
C LEU A 96 -5.23 8.18 6.02
N MET A 97 -6.03 7.73 6.98
CA MET A 97 -7.34 8.31 7.26
C MET A 97 -7.24 9.49 8.24
N SER A 98 -6.53 9.31 9.36
CA SER A 98 -6.48 10.31 10.42
C SER A 98 -5.40 11.37 10.20
N GLU A 99 -4.21 10.98 9.73
CA GLU A 99 -3.08 11.90 9.58
C GLU A 99 -3.06 12.57 8.19
N VAL A 100 -3.29 11.78 7.12
CA VAL A 100 -3.34 12.28 5.74
C VAL A 100 -4.72 12.83 5.36
N GLY A 101 -5.80 12.35 6.00
CA GLY A 101 -7.17 12.80 5.72
C GLY A 101 -7.80 12.16 4.48
N LEU A 102 -7.43 10.93 4.12
CA LEU A 102 -8.00 10.24 2.96
C LEU A 102 -9.30 9.50 3.33
N GLU A 103 -10.32 9.70 2.50
CA GLU A 103 -11.60 9.01 2.63
C GLU A 103 -11.49 7.49 2.37
N PRO A 104 -12.24 6.64 3.10
CA PRO A 104 -12.32 5.19 2.86
C PRO A 104 -12.50 4.82 1.39
N ALA A 105 -13.45 5.48 0.72
CA ALA A 105 -13.76 5.25 -0.68
C ALA A 105 -12.58 5.60 -1.59
N TYR A 106 -11.81 6.65 -1.27
CA TYR A 106 -10.60 7.00 -2.01
C TYR A 106 -9.57 5.88 -1.96
N ILE A 107 -9.37 5.29 -0.78
CA ILE A 107 -8.45 4.17 -0.54
C ILE A 107 -8.96 2.90 -1.25
N ALA A 108 -10.27 2.63 -1.21
CA ALA A 108 -10.89 1.47 -1.88
C ALA A 108 -10.66 1.46 -3.40
N HIS A 109 -10.67 2.63 -4.03
CA HIS A 109 -10.39 2.77 -5.46
C HIS A 109 -8.89 2.64 -5.78
N ARG A 110 -8.01 2.83 -4.79
CA ARG A 110 -6.55 2.87 -4.93
C ARG A 110 -5.84 2.01 -3.87
N PRO A 111 -6.24 0.76 -3.66
CA PRO A 111 -5.84 -0.02 -2.49
C PRO A 111 -4.36 -0.39 -2.50
N VAL A 112 -3.69 -0.28 -3.66
CA VAL A 112 -2.23 -0.43 -3.82
C VAL A 112 -1.45 0.54 -2.93
N ILE A 113 -2.03 1.66 -2.49
CA ILE A 113 -1.40 2.59 -1.54
C ILE A 113 -0.95 1.86 -0.26
N LEU A 114 -1.72 0.85 0.18
CA LEU A 114 -1.44 0.02 1.35
C LEU A 114 -0.32 -1.01 1.14
N CYS A 115 0.21 -1.17 -0.08
CA CYS A 115 1.42 -1.99 -0.32
C CYS A 115 2.68 -1.33 0.24
N TYR A 116 2.73 0.00 0.26
CA TYR A 116 3.96 0.73 0.55
C TYR A 116 4.31 0.65 2.04
N SER A 117 5.60 0.81 2.35
CA SER A 117 6.04 0.88 3.74
C SER A 117 5.52 2.16 4.36
N LEU A 118 4.95 2.04 5.57
CA LEU A 118 4.47 3.19 6.32
C LEU A 118 5.64 4.11 6.67
N GLU A 119 6.63 3.55 7.37
CA GLU A 119 7.79 4.30 7.87
C GLU A 119 8.80 4.63 6.77
N GLY A 120 9.09 3.70 5.85
CA GLY A 120 10.12 3.91 4.83
C GLY A 120 9.67 4.64 3.57
N ARG A 121 8.38 4.98 3.43
CA ARG A 121 7.88 5.65 2.21
C ARG A 121 6.69 6.56 2.46
N MET A 122 5.61 6.09 3.07
CA MET A 122 4.39 6.89 3.17
C MET A 122 4.59 8.12 4.07
N ARG A 123 5.04 7.93 5.32
CA ARG A 123 5.31 9.03 6.26
C ARG A 123 6.37 10.02 5.73
N PRO A 124 7.58 9.59 5.30
CA PRO A 124 8.61 10.52 4.83
C PRO A 124 8.13 11.40 3.68
N ARG A 125 7.42 10.81 2.71
CA ARG A 125 6.94 11.54 1.55
C ARG A 125 5.76 12.45 1.87
N TYR A 126 4.88 12.04 2.77
CA TYR A 126 3.81 12.89 3.28
C TYR A 126 4.38 14.12 3.99
N TYR A 127 5.38 13.94 4.87
CA TYR A 127 5.98 15.05 5.60
C TYR A 127 6.70 16.03 4.70
N VAL A 128 7.42 15.57 3.67
CA VAL A 128 7.98 16.45 2.64
C VAL A 128 6.88 17.27 1.96
N VAL A 129 5.80 16.63 1.49
CA VAL A 129 4.70 17.34 0.82
C VAL A 129 4.02 18.34 1.76
N LYS A 130 3.79 17.95 3.02
CA LYS A 130 3.19 18.81 4.03
C LYS A 130 4.07 20.02 4.34
N PHE A 131 5.37 19.81 4.55
CA PHE A 131 6.34 20.89 4.73
C PHE A 131 6.33 21.87 3.56
N LEU A 132 6.40 21.37 2.32
CA LEU A 132 6.38 22.23 1.14
C LEU A 132 5.06 23.00 1.02
N LYS A 133 3.94 22.39 1.38
CA LYS A 133 2.62 23.03 1.39
C LYS A 133 2.56 24.18 2.39
N GLU A 134 2.95 23.94 3.63
CA GLU A 134 2.92 24.94 4.70
C GLU A 134 3.89 26.10 4.46
N ASN A 135 4.98 25.87 3.73
CA ASN A 135 5.94 26.91 3.34
C ASN A 135 5.60 27.58 1.99
N GLY A 136 4.44 27.29 1.39
CA GLY A 136 4.01 27.90 0.12
C GLY A 136 4.90 27.52 -1.09
N LEU A 137 5.63 26.41 -1.00
CA LEU A 137 6.57 25.95 -2.02
C LEU A 137 5.90 25.06 -3.09
N LEU A 138 4.62 24.69 -2.90
CA LEU A 138 3.84 23.95 -3.89
C LEU A 138 2.92 24.86 -4.71
N LYS A 139 2.95 24.69 -6.03
CA LYS A 139 2.01 25.37 -6.94
C LYS A 139 0.60 24.78 -6.89
N HIS A 140 0.50 23.48 -6.59
CA HIS A 140 -0.76 22.74 -6.53
C HIS A 140 -0.63 21.59 -5.54
N ASP A 141 -1.75 21.20 -4.94
CA ASP A 141 -1.82 20.06 -4.03
C ASP A 141 -1.67 18.74 -4.83
N PRO A 142 -0.65 17.92 -4.55
CA PRO A 142 -0.46 16.66 -5.26
C PRO A 142 -1.42 15.61 -4.73
N SER A 143 -1.84 14.68 -5.60
CA SER A 143 -2.54 13.49 -5.14
C SER A 143 -1.59 12.61 -4.32
N TYR A 144 -1.96 12.30 -3.08
CA TYR A 144 -1.15 11.42 -2.21
C TYR A 144 -0.97 10.01 -2.77
N TYR A 145 -1.94 9.49 -3.53
CA TYR A 145 -1.72 8.25 -4.27
C TYR A 145 -0.51 8.35 -5.21
N THR A 146 -0.38 9.46 -5.95
CA THR A 146 0.76 9.68 -6.85
C THR A 146 2.05 9.82 -6.04
N VAL A 147 2.02 10.64 -4.98
CA VAL A 147 3.17 10.86 -4.08
C VAL A 147 3.77 9.54 -3.58
N PHE A 148 2.94 8.59 -3.16
CA PHE A 148 3.42 7.30 -2.64
C PHE A 148 3.73 6.27 -3.73
N LYS A 149 3.02 6.33 -4.87
CA LYS A 149 3.20 5.38 -5.98
C LYS A 149 4.52 5.58 -6.71
N GLU A 150 4.91 6.83 -6.92
CA GLU A 150 5.99 7.16 -7.84
C GLU A 150 7.36 6.67 -7.37
N THR A 151 8.28 6.54 -8.32
CA THR A 151 9.65 6.09 -8.03
C THR A 151 10.40 7.09 -7.15
N GLU A 152 11.45 6.62 -6.49
CA GLU A 152 12.33 7.47 -5.67
C GLU A 152 12.93 8.62 -6.48
N LYS A 153 13.46 8.30 -7.66
CA LYS A 153 14.01 9.28 -8.60
C LYS A 153 12.98 10.36 -8.96
N TYR A 154 11.74 9.96 -9.26
CA TYR A 154 10.68 10.90 -9.58
C TYR A 154 10.33 11.77 -8.38
N PHE A 155 10.15 11.17 -7.20
CA PHE A 155 9.78 11.87 -5.98
C PHE A 155 10.84 12.93 -5.61
N VAL A 156 12.11 12.55 -5.54
CA VAL A 156 13.21 13.48 -5.24
C VAL A 156 13.32 14.58 -6.30
N GLY A 157 13.26 14.22 -7.58
CA GLY A 157 13.37 15.18 -8.67
C GLY A 157 12.22 16.18 -8.72
N LYS A 158 11.03 15.81 -8.24
CA LYS A 158 9.84 16.67 -8.25
C LYS A 158 9.63 17.46 -6.97
N PHE A 159 9.87 16.87 -5.81
CA PHE A 159 9.50 17.46 -4.51
C PHE A 159 10.71 17.88 -3.66
N ILE A 160 11.94 17.53 -4.03
CA ILE A 160 13.12 17.89 -3.22
C ILE A 160 14.05 18.78 -4.03
N TYR A 161 14.54 18.31 -5.18
CA TYR A 161 15.52 19.03 -6.00
C TYR A 161 15.12 20.47 -6.37
N PRO A 162 13.85 20.76 -6.76
CA PRO A 162 13.44 22.11 -7.11
C PRO A 162 13.46 23.11 -5.95
N HIS A 163 13.53 22.61 -4.71
CA HIS A 163 13.42 23.42 -3.50
C HIS A 163 14.74 23.51 -2.73
N LYS A 164 15.86 23.03 -3.29
CA LYS A 164 17.17 23.00 -2.61
C LYS A 164 17.67 24.37 -2.12
N GLU A 165 17.29 25.45 -2.77
CA GLU A 165 17.69 26.81 -2.37
C GLU A 165 16.79 27.36 -1.26
N ALA A 166 15.47 27.16 -1.37
CA ALA A 166 14.49 27.62 -0.40
C ALA A 166 14.42 26.74 0.86
N ALA A 167 14.79 25.47 0.75
CA ALA A 167 14.74 24.47 1.82
C ALA A 167 16.00 23.57 1.77
N PRO A 168 17.18 24.11 2.13
CA PRO A 168 18.47 23.43 1.95
C PRO A 168 18.59 22.10 2.72
N HIS A 169 17.90 21.97 3.84
CA HIS A 169 17.92 20.75 4.68
C HIS A 169 16.87 19.70 4.29
N LEU A 170 15.99 19.97 3.31
CA LEU A 170 14.86 19.09 3.00
C LEU A 170 15.32 17.69 2.56
N ALA A 171 16.43 17.60 1.83
CA ALA A 171 16.98 16.32 1.39
C ALA A 171 17.52 15.48 2.56
N GLU A 172 18.19 16.13 3.52
CA GLU A 172 18.72 15.51 4.73
C GLU A 172 17.58 15.05 5.64
N ASP A 173 16.60 15.92 5.87
CA ASP A 173 15.40 15.62 6.65
C ASP A 173 14.62 14.44 6.04
N TYR A 174 14.46 14.40 4.71
CA TYR A 174 13.83 13.28 4.04
C TYR A 174 14.62 11.97 4.16
N ALA A 175 15.95 12.01 4.04
CA ALA A 175 16.79 10.83 4.19
C ALA A 175 16.73 10.26 5.62
N ALA A 176 16.80 11.13 6.64
CA ALA A 176 16.63 10.76 8.03
C ALA A 176 15.23 10.15 8.28
N ALA A 177 14.19 10.75 7.70
CA ALA A 177 12.83 10.22 7.78
C ALA A 177 12.68 8.83 7.15
N CYS A 178 13.34 8.58 6.01
CA CYS A 178 13.37 7.24 5.41
C CYS A 178 14.09 6.21 6.31
N GLY A 179 14.99 6.66 7.19
CA GLY A 179 15.65 5.85 8.22
C GLY A 179 14.81 5.64 9.48
N GLY A 180 13.62 6.23 9.59
CA GLY A 180 12.72 6.11 10.74
C GLY A 180 12.84 7.24 11.76
N GLU A 181 13.65 8.26 11.50
CA GLU A 181 13.72 9.44 12.35
C GLU A 181 12.59 10.43 12.04
N VAL A 182 12.21 11.29 12.98
CA VAL A 182 11.27 12.39 12.70
C VAL A 182 12.01 13.71 12.88
N PRO A 183 12.55 14.29 11.79
CA PRO A 183 13.24 15.57 11.80
C PRO A 183 12.37 16.66 12.42
N ALA A 184 13.01 17.63 13.09
CA ALA A 184 12.31 18.73 13.75
C ALA A 184 11.39 19.50 12.80
N ARG A 185 11.79 19.66 11.52
CA ARG A 185 11.01 20.36 10.49
C ARG A 185 9.77 19.60 9.99
N PHE A 186 9.65 18.32 10.34
CA PHE A 186 8.47 17.50 10.06
C PHE A 186 7.53 17.37 11.26
N ARG A 187 7.76 18.16 12.32
CA ARG A 187 6.86 18.25 13.47
C ARG A 187 5.89 19.41 13.23
N PHE A 188 4.73 19.07 12.69
CA PHE A 188 3.67 20.01 12.38
C PHE A 188 2.78 20.19 13.62
N THR A 189 2.47 21.43 13.99
CA THR A 189 1.59 21.80 15.11
C THR A 189 0.14 21.91 14.69
#